data_AF-A0A523RVF0-F1
#
_entry.id   AF-A0A523RVF0-F1
#
_cell.length_a   1.000
_cell.length_b   1.000
_cell.length_c   1.000
_cell.angle_alpha   90.00
_cell.angle_beta   90.00
_cell.angle_gamma   90.00
#
_symmetry.space_group_name_H-M   'P 1'
#
loop_
_entity.id
_entity.type
_entity.pdbx_description
1 polymer ?
#
loop_
_entity_poly.entity_id
_entity_poly.type
_entity_poly.pdbx_seq_one_letter_code
_entity_poly.pdbx_strand_id
1 'polypeptide(L)'
;MRDKLYIFRGREFSLSEIKIIKKVIEDNQGKSRRDISKKICEVINWRQLNGKLKDAACREVLRRMNEVGIIDLPRLRLNPPQKSRRPKDRWKGIFKERKEPIEGSLSNLEEIELQMVRSSTEKRFWDYLIDKYHYLGYGKPIGKQIKYFVYSQDKLLGCIGFADAVLKLNLRDKWIGWSIEQREKNL
;
A
#
# COMPACT_ATOMS: atom_id res chain seq x y z
N MET A 1 -16.57 -1.44 38.31
CA MET A 1 -17.30 -1.60 37.03
C MET A 1 -16.26 -1.60 35.92
N ARG A 2 -16.22 -2.60 35.03
CA ARG A 2 -15.30 -2.56 33.87
C ARG A 2 -15.90 -1.60 32.85
N ASP A 3 -15.16 -0.55 32.48
CA ASP A 3 -15.56 0.34 31.40
C ASP A 3 -15.77 -0.46 30.12
N LYS A 4 -16.85 -0.17 29.38
CA LYS A 4 -17.13 -0.81 28.10
C LYS A 4 -16.03 -0.45 27.11
N LEU A 5 -15.26 -1.44 26.67
CA LEU A 5 -14.17 -1.29 25.71
C LEU A 5 -14.62 -1.77 24.33
N TYR A 6 -14.25 -1.02 23.30
CA TYR A 6 -14.43 -1.42 21.91
C TYR A 6 -13.09 -1.74 21.28
N ILE A 7 -12.99 -2.86 20.57
CA ILE A 7 -11.74 -3.28 19.93
C ILE A 7 -11.86 -3.09 18.42
N PHE A 8 -11.03 -2.22 17.87
CA PHE A 8 -10.91 -2.05 16.42
C PHE A 8 -9.44 -2.12 16.00
N ARG A 9 -9.14 -2.99 15.02
CA ARG A 9 -7.77 -3.24 14.54
C ARG A 9 -6.77 -3.60 15.67
N GLY A 10 -7.24 -4.32 16.69
CA GLY A 10 -6.42 -4.70 17.85
C GLY A 10 -6.07 -3.55 18.78
N ARG A 11 -6.64 -2.34 18.59
CA ARG A 11 -6.55 -1.24 19.55
C ARG A 11 -7.86 -1.17 20.33
N GLU A 12 -7.74 -1.08 21.64
CA GLU A 12 -8.87 -0.82 22.53
C GLU A 12 -9.24 0.66 22.49
N PHE A 13 -10.54 0.95 22.55
CA PHE A 13 -11.12 2.27 22.63
C PHE A 13 -12.03 2.32 23.84
N SER A 14 -11.68 3.16 24.81
CA SER A 14 -12.51 3.40 25.98
C SER A 14 -13.71 4.28 25.65
N LEU A 15 -14.71 4.29 26.53
CA LEU A 15 -15.83 5.23 26.40
C LEU A 15 -15.39 6.69 26.44
N SER A 16 -14.36 7.03 27.21
CA SER A 16 -13.82 8.39 27.26
C SER A 16 -13.17 8.79 25.93
N GLU A 17 -12.40 7.90 25.30
CA GLU A 17 -11.86 8.14 23.96
C GLU A 17 -12.96 8.27 22.91
N ILE A 18 -14.01 7.44 22.97
CA ILE A 18 -15.15 7.54 22.06
C ILE A 18 -15.88 8.87 22.22
N LYS A 19 -16.06 9.36 23.46
CA LYS A 19 -16.62 10.70 23.71
C LYS A 19 -15.78 11.80 23.07
N ILE A 20 -14.45 11.71 23.19
CA ILE A 20 -13.53 12.64 22.53
C ILE A 20 -13.69 12.56 20.99
N ILE A 21 -13.75 11.36 20.42
CA ILE A 21 -13.96 11.15 18.98
C ILE A 21 -15.25 11.81 18.51
N LYS A 22 -16.37 11.59 19.23
CA LYS A 22 -17.67 12.20 18.91
C LYS A 22 -17.58 13.72 18.91
N LYS A 23 -16.99 14.30 19.96
CA LYS A 23 -16.79 15.75 20.06
C LYS A 23 -15.97 16.31 18.88
N VAL A 24 -14.88 15.65 18.50
CA VAL A 24 -14.07 16.10 17.36
C VAL A 24 -14.85 16.03 16.05
N ILE A 25 -15.73 15.04 15.87
CA ILE A 25 -16.59 14.93 14.69
C ILE A 25 -17.62 16.07 14.65
N GLU A 26 -18.27 16.35 15.79
CA GLU A 26 -19.21 17.46 15.95
C GLU A 26 -18.56 18.82 15.68
N ASP A 27 -17.37 19.08 16.24
CA ASP A 27 -16.63 20.33 16.06
C ASP A 27 -16.14 20.54 14.61
N ASN A 28 -16.18 19.50 13.77
CA ASN A 28 -15.64 19.51 12.41
C ASN A 28 -16.69 19.10 11.37
N GLN A 29 -17.97 19.29 11.66
CA GLN A 29 -19.05 19.09 10.69
C GLN A 29 -18.77 19.92 9.42
N GLY A 30 -18.81 19.27 8.26
CA GLY A 30 -18.46 19.90 6.98
C GLY A 30 -16.98 19.85 6.58
N LYS A 31 -16.08 19.28 7.41
CA LYS A 31 -14.72 18.92 6.97
C LYS A 31 -14.71 17.55 6.28
N SER A 32 -13.62 17.24 5.56
CA SER A 32 -13.47 15.91 4.96
C SER A 32 -13.21 14.86 6.04
N ARG A 33 -13.66 13.61 5.81
CA ARG A 33 -13.34 12.48 6.72
C ARG A 33 -11.82 12.31 6.91
N ARG A 34 -10.99 12.74 5.95
CA ARG A 34 -9.53 12.76 6.07
C ARG A 34 -9.05 13.77 7.09
N ASP A 35 -9.58 14.99 7.07
CA ASP A 35 -9.17 16.03 8.02
C ASP A 35 -9.61 15.68 9.43
N ILE A 36 -10.84 15.18 9.58
CA ILE A 36 -11.38 14.67 10.86
C ILE A 36 -10.47 13.57 11.42
N SER A 37 -10.07 12.60 10.59
CA SER A 37 -9.20 11.52 11.06
C SER A 37 -7.82 11.97 11.52
N LYS A 38 -7.24 13.00 10.87
CA LYS A 38 -5.98 13.58 11.30
C LYS A 38 -6.16 14.28 12.65
N LYS A 39 -7.21 15.09 12.79
CA LYS A 39 -7.50 15.80 14.03
C LYS A 39 -7.73 14.84 15.19
N ILE A 40 -8.48 13.76 14.97
CA ILE A 40 -8.64 12.69 15.96
C ILE A 40 -7.28 12.09 16.31
N CYS A 41 -6.47 11.68 15.32
CA CYS A 41 -5.14 11.14 15.59
C CYS A 41 -4.24 12.12 16.38
N GLU A 42 -4.36 13.43 16.18
CA GLU A 42 -3.64 14.43 16.99
C GLU A 42 -4.13 14.42 18.44
N VAL A 43 -5.45 14.49 18.66
CA VAL A 43 -6.06 14.61 19.98
C VAL A 43 -5.83 13.37 20.85
N ILE A 44 -6.01 12.17 20.28
CA ILE A 44 -5.77 10.89 21.00
C ILE A 44 -4.34 10.37 20.84
N ASN A 45 -3.43 11.23 20.34
CA ASN A 45 -2.02 10.93 20.07
C ASN A 45 -1.78 9.60 19.32
N TRP A 46 -2.65 9.28 18.36
CA TRP A 46 -2.58 8.02 17.62
C TRP A 46 -1.59 8.08 16.46
N ARG A 47 -0.36 7.65 16.74
CA ARG A 47 0.80 7.75 15.83
C ARG A 47 1.39 6.39 15.46
N GLN A 48 2.16 6.39 14.37
CA GLN A 48 3.07 5.32 13.97
C GLN A 48 4.38 5.42 14.77
N LEU A 49 5.22 4.37 14.73
CA LEU A 49 6.55 4.37 15.36
C LEU A 49 7.47 5.50 14.86
N ASN A 50 7.27 5.94 13.61
CA ASN A 50 8.00 7.06 13.01
C ASN A 50 7.41 8.44 13.36
N GLY A 51 6.48 8.52 14.31
CA GLY A 51 5.83 9.77 14.76
C GLY A 51 4.71 10.30 13.85
N LYS A 52 4.54 9.78 12.63
CA LYS A 52 3.46 10.20 11.73
C LYS A 52 2.09 9.77 12.25
N LEU A 53 1.07 10.59 12.01
CA LEU A 53 -0.32 10.27 12.38
C LEU A 53 -0.78 8.99 11.69
N LYS A 54 -1.53 8.16 12.40
CA LYS A 54 -2.10 6.91 11.86
C LYS A 54 -3.45 7.15 11.16
N ASP A 55 -3.59 8.27 10.43
CA ASP A 55 -4.87 8.79 9.89
C ASP A 55 -5.60 7.77 8.99
N ALA A 56 -4.86 7.01 8.18
CA ALA A 56 -5.44 5.97 7.33
C ALA A 56 -6.07 4.83 8.14
N ALA A 57 -5.41 4.40 9.22
CA ALA A 57 -5.98 3.39 10.12
C ALA A 57 -7.16 3.95 10.90
N CYS A 58 -7.06 5.22 11.34
CA CYS A 58 -8.13 5.93 12.02
C CYS A 58 -9.39 6.01 11.16
N ARG A 59 -9.29 6.45 9.89
CA ARG A 59 -10.45 6.50 8.98
C ARG A 59 -11.16 5.16 8.83
N GLU A 60 -10.39 4.07 8.71
CA GLU A 60 -10.97 2.74 8.61
C GLU A 60 -11.68 2.33 9.91
N VAL A 61 -11.11 2.67 11.07
CA VAL A 61 -11.78 2.43 12.36
C VAL A 61 -13.04 3.27 12.50
N LEU A 62 -13.01 4.56 12.18
CA LEU A 62 -14.18 5.43 12.23
C LEU A 62 -15.28 4.94 11.28
N ARG A 63 -14.92 4.45 10.08
CA ARG A 63 -15.88 3.82 9.16
C ARG A 63 -16.59 2.63 9.83
N ARG A 64 -15.83 1.73 10.47
CA ARG A 64 -16.40 0.58 11.17
C ARG A 64 -17.23 0.98 12.38
N MET A 65 -16.78 1.95 13.17
CA MET A 65 -17.54 2.50 14.31
C MET A 65 -18.88 3.08 13.85
N ASN A 66 -18.92 3.75 12.70
CA ASN A 66 -20.15 4.25 12.10
C ASN A 66 -21.06 3.12 11.62
N GLU A 67 -20.51 2.07 11.02
CA GLU A 67 -21.28 0.90 10.56
C GLU A 67 -21.97 0.16 11.71
N VAL A 68 -21.35 0.13 12.89
CA VAL A 68 -21.95 -0.46 14.10
C VAL A 68 -22.70 0.55 14.98
N GLY A 69 -22.93 1.77 14.49
CA GLY A 69 -23.74 2.80 15.18
C GLY A 69 -23.12 3.40 16.44
N ILE A 70 -21.80 3.29 16.64
CA ILE A 70 -21.12 3.89 17.80
C ILE A 70 -20.97 5.40 17.62
N ILE A 71 -20.72 5.85 16.39
CA ILE A 71 -20.51 7.26 16.01
C ILE A 71 -21.26 7.57 14.72
N ASP A 72 -21.50 8.85 14.45
CA ASP A 72 -22.09 9.33 13.21
C ASP A 72 -21.07 10.14 12.42
N LEU A 73 -20.58 9.59 11.31
CA LEU A 73 -19.65 10.27 10.43
C LEU A 73 -20.37 11.19 9.43
N PRO A 74 -19.77 12.33 9.06
CA PRO A 74 -20.32 13.19 8.01
C PRO A 74 -20.51 12.42 6.71
N ARG A 75 -21.52 12.79 5.92
CA ARG A 75 -21.80 12.15 4.62
C ARG A 75 -20.54 12.09 3.74
N LEU A 76 -20.39 10.97 3.03
CA LEU A 76 -19.31 10.78 2.07
C LEU A 76 -19.41 11.84 0.97
N ARG A 77 -18.36 12.65 0.80
CA ARG A 77 -18.17 13.45 -0.41
C ARG A 77 -17.73 12.50 -1.51
N LEU A 78 -18.67 12.11 -2.37
CA LEU A 78 -18.39 11.32 -3.57
C LEU A 78 -17.69 12.21 -4.60
N ASN A 79 -16.40 12.46 -4.41
CA ASN A 79 -15.55 12.89 -5.52
C ASN A 79 -15.04 11.60 -6.15
N PRO A 80 -15.51 11.20 -7.36
CA PRO A 80 -14.90 10.07 -8.04
C PRO A 80 -13.41 10.40 -8.17
N PRO A 81 -12.50 9.56 -7.64
CA PRO A 81 -11.09 9.77 -7.89
C PRO A 81 -10.94 9.80 -9.41
N GLN A 82 -10.25 10.82 -9.95
CA GLN A 82 -9.80 10.73 -11.34
C GLN A 82 -9.12 9.37 -11.46
N LYS A 83 -9.66 8.49 -12.32
CA LYS A 83 -9.09 7.15 -12.52
C LYS A 83 -7.60 7.36 -12.77
N SER A 84 -6.77 6.84 -11.86
CA SER A 84 -5.34 6.99 -12.00
C SER A 84 -4.95 6.35 -13.33
N ARG A 85 -4.44 7.14 -14.28
CA ARG A 85 -3.97 6.59 -15.56
C ARG A 85 -2.92 5.53 -15.27
N ARG A 86 -3.04 4.36 -15.92
CA ARG A 86 -2.06 3.29 -15.77
C ARG A 86 -0.67 3.78 -16.21
N PRO A 87 0.42 3.23 -15.69
CA PRO A 87 1.77 3.70 -16.03
C PRO A 87 2.03 3.79 -17.54
N LYS A 88 1.56 2.82 -18.34
CA LYS A 88 1.75 2.83 -19.81
C LYS A 88 1.08 4.02 -20.48
N ASP A 89 -0.10 4.43 -20.00
CA ASP A 89 -0.86 5.55 -20.55
C ASP A 89 -0.28 6.89 -20.08
N ARG A 90 0.23 6.93 -18.84
CA ARG A 90 0.81 8.14 -18.25
C ARG A 90 2.14 8.53 -18.90
N TRP A 91 2.97 7.55 -19.22
CA TRP A 91 4.32 7.76 -19.74
C TRP A 91 4.46 7.43 -21.23
N LYS A 92 3.34 7.26 -21.93
CA LYS A 92 3.31 7.01 -23.37
C LYS A 92 4.06 8.12 -24.11
N GLY A 93 5.06 7.74 -24.92
CA GLY A 93 5.86 8.67 -25.71
C GLY A 93 6.94 9.43 -24.92
N ILE A 94 7.01 9.26 -23.59
CA ILE A 94 8.08 9.82 -22.75
C ILE A 94 9.26 8.86 -22.73
N PHE A 95 9.01 7.57 -22.48
CA PHE A 95 10.03 6.55 -22.57
C PHE A 95 10.14 6.03 -24.00
N LYS A 96 11.37 5.93 -24.50
CA LYS A 96 11.69 5.26 -25.76
C LYS A 96 12.19 3.87 -25.43
N GLU A 97 11.35 2.87 -25.64
CA GLU A 97 11.76 1.47 -25.56
C GLU A 97 12.30 0.96 -26.90
N ARG A 98 13.25 0.03 -26.83
CA ARG A 98 13.65 -0.78 -27.99
C ARG A 98 12.49 -1.68 -28.37
N LYS A 99 12.15 -1.75 -29.66
CA LYS A 99 11.03 -2.55 -30.17
C LYS A 99 11.47 -3.73 -31.01
N GLU A 100 12.72 -3.69 -31.46
CA GLU A 100 13.35 -4.74 -32.22
C GLU A 100 13.44 -5.99 -31.34
N PRO A 101 12.86 -7.13 -31.78
CA PRO A 101 13.02 -8.39 -31.08
C PRO A 101 14.49 -8.73 -30.87
N ILE A 102 14.78 -9.37 -29.74
CA ILE A 102 16.09 -9.94 -29.49
C ILE A 102 16.05 -11.35 -30.05
N GLU A 103 16.67 -11.53 -31.22
CA GLU A 103 16.74 -12.80 -31.93
C GLU A 103 18.12 -13.43 -31.77
N GLY A 104 18.16 -14.75 -31.59
CA GLY A 104 19.39 -15.50 -31.43
C GLY A 104 19.23 -16.73 -30.53
N SER A 105 20.26 -17.55 -30.47
CA SER A 105 20.35 -18.63 -29.48
C SER A 105 20.58 -18.05 -28.09
N LEU A 106 20.02 -18.68 -27.06
CA LEU A 106 20.30 -18.35 -25.65
C LEU A 106 21.80 -18.43 -25.34
N SER A 107 22.53 -19.32 -26.01
CA SER A 107 23.99 -19.43 -25.87
C SER A 107 24.76 -18.18 -26.33
N ASN A 108 24.12 -17.32 -27.12
CA ASN A 108 24.71 -16.09 -27.64
C ASN A 108 24.40 -14.88 -26.73
N LEU A 109 23.60 -15.08 -25.68
CA LEU A 109 23.45 -14.07 -24.63
C LEU A 109 24.72 -14.07 -23.80
N GLU A 110 25.33 -12.90 -23.70
CA GLU A 110 26.45 -12.70 -22.80
C GLU A 110 25.97 -12.62 -21.35
N GLU A 111 26.88 -12.28 -20.44
CA GLU A 111 26.61 -12.16 -19.01
C GLU A 111 25.31 -11.38 -18.73
N ILE A 112 24.50 -11.96 -17.83
CA ILE A 112 23.24 -11.37 -17.41
C ILE A 112 23.48 -10.50 -16.18
N GLU A 113 23.25 -9.20 -16.33
CA GLU A 113 23.38 -8.23 -15.24
C GLU A 113 22.01 -7.85 -14.66
N LEU A 114 21.91 -7.87 -13.33
CA LEU A 114 20.75 -7.37 -12.60
C LEU A 114 21.03 -5.98 -12.04
N GLN A 115 20.64 -4.96 -12.80
CA GLN A 115 20.80 -3.57 -12.36
C GLN A 115 19.64 -3.15 -11.46
N MET A 116 19.95 -2.77 -10.22
CA MET A 116 18.96 -2.30 -9.25
C MET A 116 18.38 -0.93 -9.65
N VAL A 117 17.06 -0.81 -9.64
CA VAL A 117 16.32 0.42 -9.90
C VAL A 117 16.38 1.35 -8.68
N ARG A 118 17.02 2.52 -8.79
CA ARG A 118 17.28 3.41 -7.65
C ARG A 118 16.52 4.73 -7.73
N SER A 119 16.56 5.39 -8.88
CA SER A 119 16.01 6.72 -9.12
C SER A 119 14.49 6.71 -9.34
N SER A 120 13.87 7.89 -9.27
CA SER A 120 12.44 8.06 -9.54
C SER A 120 12.10 7.82 -11.01
N THR A 121 12.98 8.21 -11.93
CA THR A 121 12.84 8.00 -13.37
C THR A 121 12.93 6.53 -13.73
N GLU A 122 13.93 5.80 -13.22
CA GLU A 122 14.04 4.36 -13.42
C GLU A 122 12.81 3.62 -12.88
N LYS A 123 12.31 4.00 -11.69
CA LYS A 123 11.09 3.40 -11.12
C LYS A 123 9.88 3.58 -12.04
N ARG A 124 9.71 4.77 -12.63
CA ARG A 124 8.63 5.05 -13.59
C ARG A 124 8.81 4.26 -14.88
N PHE A 125 10.04 4.11 -15.34
CA PHE A 125 10.34 3.32 -16.54
C PHE A 125 10.06 1.83 -16.32
N TRP A 126 10.48 1.28 -15.18
CA TRP A 126 10.15 -0.08 -14.77
C TRP A 126 8.62 -0.29 -14.68
N ASP A 127 7.90 0.61 -14.02
CA ASP A 127 6.43 0.54 -13.91
C ASP A 127 5.76 0.60 -15.30
N TYR A 128 6.30 1.42 -16.21
CA TYR A 128 5.86 1.51 -17.60
C TYR A 128 6.06 0.19 -18.36
N LEU A 129 7.24 -0.41 -18.27
CA LEU A 129 7.57 -1.68 -18.94
C LEU A 129 6.68 -2.82 -18.44
N ILE A 130 6.50 -2.95 -17.12
CA ILE A 130 5.60 -3.96 -16.55
C ILE A 130 4.17 -3.73 -16.99
N ASP A 131 3.66 -2.49 -16.97
CA ASP A 131 2.29 -2.22 -17.40
C ASP A 131 2.05 -2.51 -18.88
N LYS A 132 3.08 -2.31 -19.69
CA LYS A 132 3.03 -2.47 -21.13
C LYS A 132 3.14 -3.93 -21.57
N TYR A 133 4.05 -4.70 -20.96
CA TYR A 133 4.43 -6.03 -21.44
C TYR A 133 3.95 -7.18 -20.57
N HIS A 134 3.73 -6.98 -19.27
CA HIS A 134 3.18 -8.03 -18.43
C HIS A 134 1.71 -8.28 -18.81
N TYR A 135 1.31 -9.54 -18.96
CA TYR A 135 -0.04 -9.91 -19.41
C TYR A 135 -1.16 -9.41 -18.48
N LEU A 136 -0.90 -9.30 -17.17
CA LEU A 136 -1.81 -8.67 -16.20
C LEU A 136 -1.72 -7.13 -16.17
N GLY A 137 -0.74 -6.57 -16.87
CA GLY A 137 -0.25 -5.20 -16.73
C GLY A 137 0.19 -4.88 -15.30
N TYR A 138 0.22 -3.59 -14.96
CA TYR A 138 0.75 -3.14 -13.67
C TYR A 138 -0.26 -3.24 -12.54
N GLY A 139 -0.09 -4.28 -11.71
CA GLY A 139 -0.59 -4.31 -10.34
C GLY A 139 0.48 -3.76 -9.40
N LYS A 140 0.23 -2.58 -8.81
CA LYS A 140 1.19 -1.94 -7.90
C LYS A 140 1.53 -2.89 -6.74
N PRO A 141 2.79 -3.32 -6.56
CA PRO A 141 3.17 -4.14 -5.42
C PRO A 141 2.91 -3.40 -4.10
N ILE A 142 2.46 -4.13 -3.10
CA ILE A 142 2.18 -3.60 -1.76
C ILE A 142 3.39 -3.87 -0.87
N GLY A 143 3.77 -2.89 -0.03
CA GLY A 143 4.89 -3.03 0.89
C GLY A 143 6.20 -2.46 0.35
N LYS A 144 7.33 -2.81 0.99
CA LYS A 144 8.66 -2.52 0.44
C LYS A 144 8.86 -3.37 -0.81
N GLN A 145 9.62 -2.81 -1.74
CA GLN A 145 9.86 -3.42 -3.04
C GLN A 145 11.31 -3.21 -3.44
N ILE A 146 11.86 -4.21 -4.12
CA ILE A 146 13.14 -4.13 -4.82
C ILE A 146 12.85 -4.45 -6.28
N LYS A 147 13.41 -3.64 -7.18
CA LYS A 147 13.18 -3.74 -8.62
C LYS A 147 14.52 -3.81 -9.33
N TYR A 148 14.58 -4.61 -10.37
CA TYR A 148 15.75 -4.78 -11.22
C TYR A 148 15.36 -4.67 -12.69
N PHE A 149 16.25 -4.06 -13.44
CA PHE A 149 16.36 -4.28 -14.87
C PHE A 149 17.27 -5.48 -15.11
N VAL A 150 16.96 -6.27 -16.14
CA VAL A 150 17.77 -7.41 -16.57
C VAL A 150 18.44 -7.02 -17.88
N TYR A 151 19.77 -6.96 -17.88
CA TYR A 151 20.59 -6.59 -19.03
C TYR A 151 21.44 -7.77 -19.51
N SER A 152 21.81 -7.73 -20.78
CA SER A 152 22.95 -8.46 -21.33
C SER A 152 23.71 -7.47 -22.19
N GLN A 153 24.96 -7.16 -21.81
CA GLN A 153 25.66 -5.95 -22.27
C GLN A 153 24.76 -4.71 -22.09
N ASP A 154 24.62 -3.88 -23.13
CA ASP A 154 23.76 -2.70 -23.13
C ASP A 154 22.29 -3.00 -23.49
N LYS A 155 21.92 -4.27 -23.69
CA LYS A 155 20.56 -4.66 -24.12
C LYS A 155 19.67 -4.96 -22.92
N LEU A 156 18.63 -4.16 -22.74
CA LEU A 156 17.58 -4.42 -21.77
C LEU A 156 16.74 -5.63 -22.21
N LEU A 157 16.88 -6.75 -21.51
CA LEU A 157 16.13 -7.98 -21.76
C LEU A 157 14.78 -7.99 -21.05
N GLY A 158 14.67 -7.35 -19.88
CA GLY A 158 13.44 -7.37 -19.12
C GLY A 158 13.50 -6.71 -17.74
N CYS A 159 12.50 -7.04 -16.94
CA CYS A 159 12.30 -6.47 -15.61
C CYS A 159 11.89 -7.58 -14.64
N ILE A 160 12.49 -7.58 -13.45
CA ILE A 160 12.05 -8.41 -12.33
C ILE A 160 11.90 -7.55 -11.09
N GLY A 161 10.99 -7.93 -10.19
CA GLY A 161 10.75 -7.21 -8.96
C GLY A 161 10.29 -8.13 -7.85
N PHE A 162 10.71 -7.80 -6.64
CA PHE A 162 10.34 -8.48 -5.41
C PHE A 162 9.60 -7.49 -4.53
N ALA A 163 8.61 -7.98 -3.79
CA ALA A 163 7.89 -7.21 -2.79
C ALA A 163 7.91 -7.96 -1.46
N ASP A 164 7.69 -7.24 -0.37
CA ASP A 164 7.55 -7.82 0.96
C ASP A 164 6.57 -9.00 0.93
N ALA A 165 6.94 -10.07 1.62
CA ALA A 165 6.04 -11.20 1.82
C ALA A 165 4.77 -10.74 2.55
N VAL A 166 3.64 -11.33 2.17
CA VAL A 166 2.37 -11.06 2.86
C VAL A 166 2.49 -11.52 4.31
N LEU A 167 2.21 -10.62 5.26
CA LEU A 167 2.33 -10.90 6.70
C LEU A 167 1.51 -12.14 7.11
N LYS A 168 0.29 -12.27 6.56
CA LYS A 168 -0.61 -13.40 6.76
C LYS A 168 -0.69 -14.24 5.49
N LEU A 169 0.08 -15.32 5.42
CA LEU A 169 0.07 -16.25 4.29
C LEU A 169 -0.20 -17.66 4.80
N ASN A 170 -1.47 -18.09 4.72
CA ASN A 170 -1.92 -19.37 5.28
C ASN A 170 -1.10 -20.56 4.75
N LEU A 171 -0.73 -20.55 3.46
CA LEU A 171 0.10 -21.60 2.87
C LEU A 171 1.48 -21.71 3.53
N ARG A 172 2.15 -20.57 3.78
CA ARG A 172 3.42 -20.55 4.52
C ARG A 172 3.21 -21.06 5.93
N ASP A 173 2.22 -20.51 6.64
CA ASP A 173 1.96 -20.83 8.04
C ASP A 173 1.70 -22.35 8.21
N LYS A 174 0.91 -22.95 7.30
CA LYS A 174 0.68 -24.40 7.24
C LYS A 174 1.94 -25.21 6.92
N TRP A 175 2.75 -24.76 5.95
CA TRP A 175 3.97 -25.47 5.54
C TRP A 175 5.03 -25.50 6.66
N ILE A 176 5.20 -24.39 7.39
CA ILE A 176 6.10 -24.33 8.56
C ILE A 176 5.50 -25.06 9.78
N GLY A 177 4.17 -25.24 9.81
CA GLY A 177 3.45 -25.79 10.96
C GLY A 177 3.23 -24.76 12.08
N TRP A 178 3.21 -23.47 11.74
CA TRP A 178 3.01 -22.39 12.70
C TRP A 178 1.54 -22.19 13.07
N SER A 179 1.28 -22.11 14.37
CA SER A 179 0.03 -21.54 14.92
C SER A 179 -0.05 -20.02 14.70
N ILE A 180 -1.21 -19.43 14.98
CA ILE A 180 -1.40 -17.97 14.91
C ILE A 180 -0.44 -17.24 15.87
N GLU A 181 -0.32 -17.77 17.08
CA GLU A 181 0.52 -17.23 18.16
C GLU A 181 2.01 -17.33 17.79
N GLN A 182 2.43 -18.46 17.22
CA GLN A 182 3.81 -18.64 16.76
C GLN A 182 4.16 -17.67 15.62
N ARG A 183 3.25 -17.43 14.67
CA ARG A 183 3.48 -16.42 13.63
C ARG A 183 3.62 -15.02 14.22
N GLU A 184 2.73 -14.63 15.14
CA GLU A 184 2.76 -13.29 15.77
C GLU A 184 4.02 -13.05 16.62
N LYS A 185 4.62 -14.10 17.16
CA LYS A 185 5.88 -14.00 17.91
C LYS A 185 7.11 -13.87 17.00
N ASN A 186 7.05 -14.40 15.78
CA ASN A 186 8.22 -14.54 14.90
C ASN A 186 8.25 -13.58 13.68
N LEU A 187 7.18 -12.78 13.45
CA LEU A 187 7.08 -11.80 12.35
C LEU A 187 6.62 -10.43 12.86
#